data_AF-R6HD21-F1
#
_entry.id   AF-R6HD21-F1
#
_cell.length_a   1.000
_cell.length_b   1.000
_cell.length_c   1.000
_cell.angle_alpha   90.00
_cell.angle_beta   90.00
_cell.angle_gamma   90.00
#
_symmetry.space_group_name_H-M   'P 1'
#
loop_
_entity.id
_entity.type
_entity.pdbx_description
1 polymer ?
#
loop_
_entity_poly.entity_id
_entity_poly.type
_entity_poly.pdbx_seq_one_letter_code
_entity_poly.pdbx_strand_id
1 'polypeptide(L)'
;MKKIAVLRCLRVSASCTGSGCLRALNEKTGAFERYGDETLQAAAVFTCNGCGENKLPNQEGINKKVERIIKMQPDALHLSNCTMPKDENGNRVICPVIKELEDKFTAAGIDVVRGTH
;
A
#
# COMPACT_ATOMS: atom_id res chain seq x y z
N MET A 1 -7.46 -17.95 -6.19
CA MET A 1 -7.57 -17.06 -5.01
C MET A 1 -6.25 -16.35 -4.82
N LYS A 2 -6.26 -15.02 -4.93
CA LYS A 2 -5.08 -14.16 -4.85
C LYS A 2 -5.03 -13.45 -3.50
N LYS A 3 -3.89 -13.55 -2.81
CA LYS A 3 -3.62 -12.87 -1.54
C LYS A 3 -3.12 -11.46 -1.82
N ILE A 4 -3.86 -10.47 -1.38
CA ILE A 4 -3.54 -9.06 -1.61
C ILE A 4 -3.15 -8.39 -0.31
N ALA A 5 -2.01 -7.70 -0.32
CA ALA A 5 -1.62 -6.77 0.74
C ALA A 5 -1.89 -5.33 0.28
N VAL A 6 -2.22 -4.44 1.21
CA VAL A 6 -2.43 -3.01 0.93
C VAL A 6 -1.60 -2.14 1.87
N LEU A 7 -0.72 -1.30 1.29
CA LEU A 7 0.06 -0.28 1.98
C LEU A 7 -0.60 1.10 1.81
N ARG A 8 -0.81 1.79 2.93
CA ARG A 8 -1.38 3.15 3.00
C ARG A 8 -0.39 4.15 3.59
N CYS A 9 -0.62 5.44 3.33
CA CYS A 9 0.07 6.52 4.02
C CYS A 9 -0.40 6.62 5.49
N LEU A 10 0.53 6.65 6.44
CA LEU A 10 0.21 6.81 7.86
C LEU A 10 -0.52 8.13 8.15
N ARG A 11 0.01 9.25 7.63
CA ARG A 11 -0.59 10.58 7.82
C ARG A 11 -2.06 10.60 7.40
N VAL A 12 -2.37 10.08 6.21
CA VAL A 12 -3.75 10.05 5.70
C VAL A 12 -4.60 9.05 6.47
N SER A 13 -4.03 7.98 7.01
CA SER A 13 -4.79 7.01 7.81
C SER A 13 -5.34 7.56 9.13
N ALA A 14 -4.85 8.71 9.60
CA ALA A 14 -5.41 9.38 10.78
C ALA A 14 -6.84 9.88 10.56
N SER A 15 -7.23 10.17 9.31
CA SER A 15 -8.59 10.61 8.94
C SER A 15 -9.29 9.70 7.92
N CYS A 16 -8.56 8.74 7.34
CA CYS A 16 -9.10 7.80 6.37
C CYS A 16 -9.33 6.42 6.99
N THR A 17 -10.59 5.98 6.98
CA THR A 17 -10.99 4.62 7.42
C THR A 17 -10.50 3.52 6.47
N GLY A 18 -10.18 3.88 5.22
CA GLY A 18 -9.82 2.95 4.16
C GLY A 18 -11.01 2.29 3.48
N SER A 19 -12.24 2.78 3.70
CA SER A 19 -13.46 2.26 3.07
C SER A 19 -13.37 2.22 1.55
N GLY A 20 -12.83 3.26 0.90
CA GLY A 20 -12.63 3.29 -0.55
C GLY A 20 -11.68 2.20 -1.06
N CYS A 21 -10.55 1.99 -0.37
CA CYS A 21 -9.62 0.91 -0.73
C CYS A 21 -10.26 -0.48 -0.57
N LEU A 22 -11.02 -0.69 0.51
CA LEU A 22 -11.66 -1.98 0.77
C LEU A 22 -12.83 -2.24 -0.18
N ARG A 23 -13.63 -1.21 -0.49
CA ARG A 23 -14.70 -1.29 -1.49
C ARG A 23 -14.12 -1.67 -2.85
N ALA A 24 -13.08 -0.98 -3.31
CA ALA A 24 -12.45 -1.29 -4.59
C ALA A 24 -11.86 -2.69 -4.65
N LEU A 25 -11.33 -3.22 -3.54
CA LEU A 25 -10.89 -4.61 -3.45
C LEU A 25 -12.07 -5.59 -3.56
N ASN A 26 -13.15 -5.35 -2.82
CA ASN A 26 -14.32 -6.24 -2.78
C ASN A 26 -15.11 -6.24 -4.10
N GLU A 27 -15.29 -5.06 -4.69
CA GLU A 27 -16.02 -4.85 -5.94
C GLU A 27 -15.11 -5.00 -7.18
N LYS A 28 -13.81 -5.21 -6.99
CA LYS A 28 -12.78 -5.34 -8.03
C LYS A 28 -12.75 -4.19 -9.03
N THR A 29 -12.85 -2.95 -8.53
CA THR A 29 -12.82 -1.73 -9.35
C THR A 29 -11.44 -1.08 -9.36
N GLY A 30 -11.19 -0.19 -10.32
CA GLY A 30 -9.96 0.59 -10.37
C GLY A 30 -8.73 -0.30 -10.56
N ALA A 31 -7.72 -0.16 -9.71
CA ALA A 31 -6.49 -0.96 -9.84
C ALA A 31 -6.71 -2.47 -9.63
N PHE A 32 -7.84 -2.88 -9.05
CA PHE A 32 -8.19 -4.29 -8.83
C PHE A 32 -8.87 -4.94 -10.04
N GLU A 33 -9.29 -4.18 -11.06
CA GLU A 33 -9.90 -4.73 -12.30
C GLU A 33 -8.96 -5.72 -13.00
N ARG A 34 -7.65 -5.53 -12.84
CA ARG A 34 -6.60 -6.40 -13.39
C ARG A 34 -6.72 -7.86 -12.97
N TYR A 35 -7.44 -8.16 -11.89
CA TYR A 35 -7.58 -9.53 -11.39
C TYR A 35 -8.78 -10.27 -11.98
N GLY A 36 -9.65 -9.60 -12.74
CA GLY A 36 -10.81 -10.22 -13.40
C GLY A 36 -11.64 -11.06 -12.43
N ASP A 37 -11.88 -12.32 -12.79
CA ASP A 37 -12.74 -13.21 -12.00
C ASP A 37 -12.06 -13.85 -10.78
N GLU A 38 -10.75 -13.65 -10.57
CA GLU A 38 -10.03 -14.23 -9.42
C GLU A 38 -10.64 -13.81 -8.08
N THR A 39 -10.86 -14.76 -7.18
CA THR A 39 -11.24 -14.45 -5.79
C THR A 39 -10.08 -13.75 -5.09
N LEU A 40 -10.32 -12.57 -4.51
CA LEU A 40 -9.32 -11.82 -3.76
C LEU A 40 -9.46 -12.06 -2.26
N GLN A 41 -8.34 -12.23 -1.57
CA GLN A 41 -8.27 -12.27 -0.11
C GLN A 41 -7.42 -11.10 0.38
N ALA A 42 -7.98 -10.25 1.23
CA ALA A 42 -7.19 -9.24 1.95
C ALA A 42 -6.29 -9.94 2.99
N ALA A 43 -5.01 -10.10 2.66
CA ALA A 43 -4.04 -10.81 3.50
C ALA A 43 -3.35 -9.88 4.51
N ALA A 44 -3.22 -8.59 4.17
CA ALA A 44 -2.68 -7.57 5.07
C ALA A 44 -3.14 -6.17 4.68
N VAL A 45 -3.34 -5.31 5.67
CA VAL A 45 -3.45 -3.85 5.49
C VAL A 45 -2.53 -3.19 6.50
N PHE A 46 -1.67 -2.28 6.04
CA PHE A 46 -0.72 -1.62 6.90
C PHE A 46 -0.37 -0.22 6.40
N THR A 47 0.36 0.52 7.23
CA THR A 47 0.84 1.87 6.94
C THR A 47 2.36 1.92 6.96
N CYS A 48 2.94 2.92 6.28
CA CYS A 48 4.32 3.33 6.55
C CYS A 48 4.47 3.82 8.01
N ASN A 49 5.69 4.15 8.43
CA ASN A 49 5.92 4.73 9.76
C ASN A 49 5.97 6.27 9.78
N GLY A 50 5.50 6.90 8.70
CA GLY A 50 5.34 8.35 8.62
C GLY A 50 6.54 9.07 7.99
N CYS A 51 6.36 10.38 7.78
CA CYS A 51 7.35 11.30 7.23
C CYS A 51 7.13 12.70 7.83
N GLY A 52 8.19 13.52 7.85
CA GLY A 52 8.17 14.83 8.53
C GLY A 52 7.70 14.71 9.99
N GLU A 53 6.81 15.62 10.38
CA GLU A 53 6.17 15.66 11.72
C GLU A 53 5.27 14.44 12.04
N ASN A 54 4.93 13.61 11.05
CA ASN A 54 4.02 12.48 11.22
C ASN A 54 4.74 11.15 11.52
N LYS A 55 6.04 11.20 11.83
CA LYS A 55 6.83 10.01 12.14
C LYS A 55 6.37 9.41 13.47
N LEU A 56 6.13 8.10 13.49
CA LEU A 56 5.94 7.36 14.74
C LEU A 56 7.24 7.36 15.57
N PRO A 57 7.18 7.27 16.91
CA PRO A 57 8.37 7.15 17.74
C PRO A 57 9.24 5.93 17.36
N ASN A 58 8.61 4.80 17.06
CA ASN A 58 9.30 3.56 16.68
C ASN A 58 9.47 3.46 15.15
N GLN A 59 10.43 4.18 14.58
CA GLN A 59 10.71 4.11 13.14
C GLN A 59 11.17 2.72 12.70
N GLU A 60 12.00 2.04 13.49
CA GLU A 60 12.51 0.70 13.19
C GLU A 60 11.41 -0.37 13.09
N GLY A 61 10.25 -0.13 13.70
CA GLY A 61 9.07 -1.01 13.59
C GLY A 61 8.60 -1.24 12.14
N ILE A 62 9.02 -0.40 11.18
CA ILE A 62 8.74 -0.63 9.76
C ILE A 62 9.42 -1.89 9.25
N ASN A 63 10.59 -2.25 9.77
CA ASN A 63 11.35 -3.43 9.34
C ASN A 63 10.56 -4.71 9.64
N LYS A 64 9.93 -4.80 10.81
CA LYS A 64 9.04 -5.92 11.17
C LYS A 64 7.85 -6.05 10.21
N LYS A 65 7.27 -4.93 9.77
CA LYS A 65 6.18 -4.93 8.77
C LYS A 65 6.70 -5.43 7.42
N VAL A 66 7.84 -4.93 6.97
CA VAL A 66 8.48 -5.34 5.72
C VAL A 66 8.80 -6.83 5.72
N GLU A 67 9.50 -7.32 6.75
CA GLU A 67 9.83 -8.74 6.92
C GLU A 67 8.58 -9.62 6.93
N ARG A 68 7.52 -9.20 7.62
CA ARG A 68 6.26 -9.94 7.67
C ARG A 68 5.60 -10.06 6.29
N ILE A 69 5.59 -8.98 5.50
CA ILE A 69 5.03 -8.97 4.15
C ILE A 69 5.89 -9.82 3.20
N ILE A 70 7.22 -9.70 3.26
CA ILE A 70 8.14 -10.53 2.47
C ILE A 70 7.93 -12.02 2.79
N LYS A 71 7.87 -12.39 4.08
CA LYS A 71 7.62 -13.78 4.49
C LYS A 71 6.22 -14.26 4.11
N MET A 72 5.23 -13.37 4.05
CA MET A 72 3.86 -13.71 3.66
C MET A 72 3.75 -14.01 2.16
N GLN A 73 4.61 -13.41 1.33
CA GLN A 73 4.60 -13.50 -0.13
C GLN A 73 3.19 -13.33 -0.71
N PRO A 74 2.55 -12.15 -0.52
CA PRO A 74 1.27 -11.88 -1.17
C PRO A 74 1.45 -11.95 -2.70
N ASP A 75 0.40 -12.36 -3.41
CA ASP A 75 0.40 -12.35 -4.87
C ASP A 75 0.59 -10.94 -5.42
N ALA A 76 0.10 -9.92 -4.71
CA ALA A 76 0.38 -8.53 -5.02
C ALA A 76 0.31 -7.63 -3.77
N LEU A 77 1.11 -6.57 -3.76
CA LEU A 77 1.05 -5.46 -2.81
C LEU A 77 0.54 -4.20 -3.51
N HIS A 78 -0.65 -3.73 -3.12
CA HIS A 78 -1.19 -2.47 -3.60
C HIS A 78 -0.73 -1.28 -2.74
N LEU A 79 -0.14 -0.29 -3.40
CA LEU A 79 0.12 1.03 -2.82
C LEU A 79 -1.13 1.88 -3.02
N SER A 80 -1.88 2.15 -1.95
CA SER A 80 -3.12 2.93 -2.02
C SER A 80 -2.89 4.34 -2.57
N ASN A 81 -3.89 4.96 -3.18
CA ASN A 81 -3.78 6.30 -3.80
C ASN A 81 -3.20 7.38 -2.89
N CYS A 82 -3.39 7.27 -1.57
CA CYS A 82 -2.83 8.19 -0.59
C CYS A 82 -1.30 8.14 -0.47
N THR A 83 -0.63 7.11 -1.03
CA THR A 83 0.83 7.04 -1.12
C THR A 83 1.41 7.91 -2.24
N MET A 84 0.55 8.41 -3.14
CA MET A 84 0.89 9.29 -4.24
C MET A 84 0.15 10.63 -4.08
N PRO A 85 0.60 11.52 -3.18
CA PRO A 85 0.04 12.87 -3.07
C PRO A 85 0.17 13.66 -4.38
N LYS A 86 -0.61 14.73 -4.51
CA LYS A 86 -0.44 15.70 -5.59
C LYS A 86 0.75 16.61 -5.27
N ASP A 87 1.60 16.88 -6.26
CA ASP A 87 2.61 17.93 -6.21
C ASP A 87 1.98 19.33 -6.41
N GLU A 88 2.80 20.37 -6.45
CA GLU A 88 2.38 21.75 -6.66
C GLU A 88 1.66 21.97 -8.00
N ASN A 89 1.94 21.11 -8.99
CA ASN A 89 1.33 21.13 -10.31
C ASN A 89 0.07 20.23 -10.41
N GLY A 90 -0.32 19.60 -9.29
CA GLY A 90 -1.48 18.70 -9.23
C GLY A 90 -1.20 17.27 -9.71
N ASN A 91 0.03 16.93 -10.09
CA ASN A 91 0.42 15.60 -10.55
C ASN A 91 0.57 14.63 -9.39
N ARG A 92 0.14 13.38 -9.58
CA ARG A 92 0.32 12.32 -8.58
C ARG A 92 1.77 11.84 -8.57
N VAL A 93 2.49 12.09 -7.48
CA VAL A 93 3.90 11.69 -7.30
C VAL A 93 4.02 10.77 -6.10
N ILE A 94 4.76 9.67 -6.25
CA ILE A 94 4.98 8.73 -5.14
C ILE A 94 5.74 9.40 -4.00
N CYS A 95 5.26 9.21 -2.77
CA CYS A 95 5.95 9.67 -1.57
C CYS A 95 7.33 8.99 -1.44
N PRO A 96 8.43 9.73 -1.16
CA PRO A 96 9.78 9.15 -1.07
C PRO A 96 9.91 7.98 -0.09
N VAL A 97 9.31 8.08 1.10
CA VAL A 97 9.31 6.98 2.10
C VAL A 97 8.56 5.74 1.57
N ILE A 98 7.50 5.93 0.79
CA ILE A 98 6.81 4.80 0.16
C ILE A 98 7.63 4.24 -0.99
N LYS A 99 8.36 5.08 -1.73
CA LYS A 99 9.25 4.63 -2.81
C LYS A 99 10.34 3.69 -2.28
N GLU A 100 10.95 4.02 -1.15
CA GLU A 100 11.91 3.12 -0.49
C GLU A 100 11.28 1.76 -0.09
N LEU A 101 10.01 1.76 0.33
CA LEU A 101 9.30 0.52 0.66
C LEU A 101 8.94 -0.28 -0.60
N GLU A 102 8.49 0.40 -1.65
CA GLU A 102 8.25 -0.21 -2.97
C GLU A 102 9.53 -0.91 -3.46
N ASP A 103 10.68 -0.22 -3.43
CA ASP A 103 11.95 -0.79 -3.88
C ASP A 103 12.33 -2.04 -3.09
N LYS A 104 12.13 -2.04 -1.76
CA LYS A 104 12.35 -3.23 -0.91
C LYS A 104 11.44 -4.40 -1.29
N PHE A 105 10.16 -4.15 -1.54
CA PHE A 105 9.21 -5.21 -1.89
C PHE A 105 9.43 -5.74 -3.32
N THR A 106 9.72 -4.86 -4.27
CA THR A 106 10.08 -5.23 -5.64
C THR A 106 11.38 -6.03 -5.67
N ALA A 107 12.41 -5.62 -4.92
CA ALA A 107 13.66 -6.38 -4.80
C ALA A 107 13.47 -7.76 -4.16
N ALA A 108 12.44 -7.92 -3.32
CA ALA A 108 12.04 -9.20 -2.75
C ALA A 108 11.14 -10.05 -3.68
N GLY A 109 10.90 -9.61 -4.92
CA GLY A 109 10.10 -10.33 -5.92
C GLY A 109 8.59 -10.21 -5.77
N ILE A 110 8.08 -9.27 -4.97
CA ILE A 110 6.63 -9.04 -4.83
C ILE A 110 6.14 -8.18 -6.00
N ASP A 111 5.00 -8.54 -6.60
CA ASP A 111 4.30 -7.69 -7.57
C ASP A 111 3.72 -6.46 -6.84
N VAL A 112 4.31 -5.28 -7.08
CA VAL A 112 3.87 -4.03 -6.46
C VAL A 112 3.03 -3.25 -7.46
N VAL A 113 1.79 -2.98 -7.08
CA VAL A 113 0.80 -2.27 -7.90
C VAL A 113 0.52 -0.91 -7.30
N ARG A 114 0.66 0.16 -8.11
CA ARG A 114 0.32 1.52 -7.69
C ARG A 114 -1.16 1.79 -7.94
N GLY A 115 -1.91 2.04 -6.87
CA GLY A 115 -3.32 2.43 -6.91
C GLY A 115 -4.23 1.44 -6.18
N THR A 116 -5.41 1.93 -5.80
CA THR A 116 -6.57 1.14 -5.37
C THR A 116 -7.82 1.59 -6.11
N HIS A 117 -8.32 2.80 -5.82
CA HIS A 117 -9.59 3.34 -6.32
C HIS A 117 -9.40 4.66 -7.09
#